data_AF-A0A847VYQ5-F1
#
_entry.id   AF-A0A847VYQ5-F1
#
_cell.length_a   1.000
_cell.length_b   1.000
_cell.length_c   1.000
_cell.angle_alpha   90.00
_cell.angle_beta   90.00
_cell.angle_gamma   90.00
#
_symmetry.space_group_name_H-M   'P 1'
#
loop_
_entity.id
_entity.type
_entity.pdbx_description
1 polymer ?
#
loop_
_entity_poly.entity_id
_entity_poly.type
_entity_poly.pdbx_seq_one_letter_code
_entity_poly.pdbx_strand_id
1 'polypeptide(L)' 'MSYQIPDHPVIRNMERTGYPDGKEPEYPICPVCDQETDTYYKDKHGEIFGCDNCIQTSDAWEENL' A
#
# COMPACT_ATOMS: atom_id res chain seq x y z
N MET A 1 -44.60 1.02 18.80
CA MET A 1 -43.18 1.41 18.97
C MET A 1 -42.43 0.90 17.76
N SER A 2 -41.83 1.78 16.96
CA SER A 2 -40.96 1.37 15.87
C SER A 2 -39.65 0.87 16.49
N TYR A 3 -39.38 -0.43 16.38
CA TYR A 3 -38.07 -0.96 16.73
C TYR A 3 -37.06 -0.42 15.71
N GLN A 4 -36.24 0.55 16.12
CA GLN A 4 -35.09 0.99 15.34
C GLN A 4 -34.02 -0.09 15.47
N ILE A 5 -34.00 -0.99 14.51
CA ILE A 5 -32.92 -1.98 14.39
C ILE A 5 -31.71 -1.19 13.88
N PRO A 6 -30.58 -1.20 14.60
CA PRO A 6 -29.37 -0.54 14.12
C PRO A 6 -28.90 -1.20 12.83
N ASP A 7 -28.29 -0.39 11.96
CA ASP A 7 -27.73 -0.90 10.71
C ASP A 7 -26.67 -1.96 10.97
N HIS A 8 -26.52 -2.86 9.99
CA HIS A 8 -25.53 -3.91 10.06
C HIS A 8 -24.13 -3.29 10.25
N PRO A 9 -23.26 -3.84 11.13
CA PRO A 9 -21.94 -3.27 11.41
C PRO A 9 -21.11 -2.97 10.17
N VAL A 10 -21.21 -3.80 9.13
CA VAL A 10 -20.54 -3.59 7.83
C VAL A 10 -20.98 -2.29 7.15
N ILE A 11 -22.28 -1.94 7.18
CA ILE A 11 -22.77 -0.70 6.57
C ILE A 11 -22.12 0.49 7.27
N ARG A 12 -22.17 0.50 8.61
CA ARG A 12 -21.58 1.56 9.43
C ARG A 12 -20.05 1.66 9.25
N ASN A 13 -19.37 0.52 9.08
CA ASN A 13 -17.93 0.48 8.83
C ASN A 13 -17.58 1.05 7.45
N MET A 14 -18.33 0.65 6.41
CA MET A 14 -18.17 1.16 5.06
C MET A 14 -18.43 2.68 4.98
N GLU A 15 -19.45 3.19 5.70
CA GLU A 15 -19.72 4.64 5.79
C GLU A 15 -18.60 5.41 6.50
N ARG A 16 -17.91 4.78 7.44
CA ARG A 16 -16.86 5.44 8.25
C ARG A 16 -15.49 5.42 7.58
N THR A 17 -15.04 4.25 7.09
CA THR A 17 -13.69 4.07 6.56
C THR A 17 -13.65 3.56 5.12
N GLY A 18 -14.77 3.11 4.56
CA GLY A 18 -14.81 2.44 3.26
C GLY A 18 -14.38 0.97 3.28
N TYR A 19 -14.05 0.42 4.46
CA TYR A 19 -13.59 -0.96 4.62
C TYR A 19 -14.56 -1.78 5.49
N PRO A 20 -14.85 -3.05 5.16
CA PRO A 20 -15.83 -3.87 5.88
C PRO A 20 -15.52 -4.08 7.37
N ASP A 21 -14.23 -4.13 7.71
CA ASP A 21 -13.74 -4.28 9.08
C ASP A 21 -13.64 -2.94 9.84
N GLY A 22 -13.91 -1.83 9.15
CA GLY A 22 -13.90 -0.49 9.72
C GLY A 22 -12.49 0.03 10.04
N LYS A 23 -11.43 -0.57 9.49
CA LYS A 23 -10.05 -0.13 9.68
C LYS A 23 -9.50 0.45 8.38
N GLU A 24 -8.66 1.47 8.47
CA GLU A 24 -7.87 1.91 7.32
C GLU A 24 -6.80 0.84 7.03
N PRO A 25 -6.51 0.55 5.75
CA PRO A 25 -5.47 -0.41 5.39
C PRO A 25 -4.11 0.14 5.79
N GLU A 26 -3.24 -0.75 6.24
CA GLU A 26 -1.82 -0.42 6.42
C GLU A 26 -1.18 -0.31 5.03
N TYR A 27 -0.62 0.87 4.74
CA TYR A 27 0.11 1.08 3.49
C TYR A 27 1.46 0.34 3.54
N PRO A 28 1.88 -0.31 2.45
CA PRO A 28 3.19 -0.94 2.39
C PRO A 28 4.30 0.10 2.52
N ILE A 29 5.29 -0.16 3.38
CA ILE A 29 6.45 0.72 3.60
C ILE A 29 7.70 0.09 2.99
N CYS A 30 8.51 0.89 2.30
CA CYS A 30 9.77 0.43 1.74
C CYS A 30 10.80 0.12 2.83
N PRO A 31 11.36 -1.10 2.89
CA PRO A 31 12.38 -1.45 3.89
C PRO A 31 13.73 -0.73 3.67
N VAL A 32 13.90 -0.02 2.54
CA VAL A 32 15.14 0.68 2.18
C VAL A 32 15.09 2.16 2.52
N CYS A 33 13.96 2.83 2.26
CA CYS A 33 13.83 4.29 2.46
C CYS A 33 12.72 4.70 3.42
N ASP A 34 11.99 3.75 4.02
CA ASP A 34 10.90 3.95 4.96
C ASP A 34 9.72 4.80 4.44
N GLN A 35 9.60 4.93 3.11
CA GLN A 35 8.48 5.63 2.49
C GLN A 35 7.37 4.66 2.09
N GLU A 36 6.12 5.12 2.17
CA GLU A 36 4.96 4.42 1.63
C GLU A 36 5.13 4.21 0.12
N THR A 37 4.89 3.00 -0.35
CA THR A 37 5.04 2.64 -1.76
C THR A 37 4.10 1.50 -2.14
N ASP A 38 3.56 1.56 -3.34
CA ASP A 38 2.74 0.49 -3.90
C ASP A 38 3.58 -0.55 -4.65
N THR A 39 4.86 -0.28 -4.94
CA THR A 39 5.70 -1.11 -5.83
C THR A 39 7.06 -1.44 -5.21
N TYR A 40 7.34 -2.74 -5.07
CA TYR A 40 8.66 -3.26 -4.71
C TYR A 40 9.35 -3.89 -5.91
N TYR A 41 10.62 -3.55 -6.10
CA TYR A 41 11.51 -4.20 -7.04
C TYR A 41 12.33 -5.25 -6.30
N LYS A 42 12.34 -6.46 -6.85
CA LYS A 42 13.07 -7.61 -6.29
C LYS A 42 14.24 -7.98 -7.19
N ASP A 43 15.31 -8.45 -6.58
CA ASP A 43 16.44 -9.02 -7.31
C ASP A 43 16.11 -10.42 -7.87
N LYS A 44 17.07 -11.03 -8.57
CA LYS A 44 16.92 -12.38 -9.13
C LYS A 44 16.76 -13.49 -8.08
N HIS A 45 17.10 -13.20 -6.82
CA HIS A 45 16.98 -14.12 -5.69
C HIS A 45 15.67 -13.91 -4.90
N GLY A 46 14.88 -12.88 -5.25
CA GLY A 46 13.61 -12.55 -4.62
C GLY A 46 13.73 -11.60 -3.43
N GLU A 47 14.93 -11.07 -3.16
CA GLU A 47 15.18 -10.08 -2.12
C GLU A 47 14.71 -8.69 -2.59
N ILE A 48 14.07 -7.93 -1.69
CA ILE A 48 13.59 -6.58 -2.02
C ILE A 48 14.81 -5.66 -2.11
N PHE A 49 15.09 -5.20 -3.33
CA PHE A 49 16.19 -4.27 -3.60
C PHE A 49 15.80 -2.81 -3.35
N GLY A 50 14.51 -2.48 -3.53
CA GLY A 50 14.01 -1.12 -3.28
C GLY A 50 12.61 -0.90 -3.83
N CYS A 51 12.13 0.33 -3.72
CA CYS A 51 10.88 0.78 -4.32
C CYS A 51 11.11 1.78 -5.46
N ASP A 52 10.03 2.29 -6.03
CA ASP A 52 10.00 3.35 -7.04
C ASP A 52 10.73 4.64 -6.61
N ASN A 53 10.70 4.98 -5.32
CA ASN A 53 11.42 6.14 -4.79
C ASN A 53 12.93 5.87 -4.57
N CYS A 54 13.33 4.60 -4.45
CA CYS A 54 14.73 4.23 -4.25
C CYS A 54 15.48 4.05 -5.57
N ILE A 55 14.76 3.61 -6.61
CA ILE A 55 15.33 3.14 -7.85
C ILE A 55 14.96 4.10 -8.97
N GLN A 56 15.96 4.58 -9.68
CA GLN A 56 15.77 5.36 -10.89
C GLN A 56 16.15 4.50 -12.09
N THR A 57 15.32 4.54 -13.13
CA THR A 57 15.69 3.99 -14.44
C THR A 57 16.59 4.99 -15.15
N SER A 58 17.78 4.55 -15.54
CA SER A 58 18.68 5.31 -16.42
C SER A 58 19.00 4.51 -17.69
N ASP A 59 19.34 5.23 -18.75
CA ASP A 59 19.71 4.62 -20.03
C ASP A 59 21.16 4.12 -19.97
N ALA A 60 21.37 2.85 -20.32
CA ALA A 60 22.67 2.20 -20.22
C ALA A 60 23.73 2.77 -21.21
N TRP A 61 23.32 3.48 -22.26
CA TRP A 61 24.21 4.15 -23.20
C TRP A 61 24.59 5.57 -22.75
N GLU A 62 23.80 6.17 -21.87
CA GLU A 62 24.10 7.47 -21.25
C GLU A 62 24.92 7.31 -19.95
N GLU A 63 24.73 6.20 -19.24
CA GLU A 63 25.54 5.79 -18.09
C GLU A 63 26.90 5.27 -18.57
N ASN A 64 27.88 6.16 -18.64
CA ASN A 64 29.22 5.89 -19.13
C ASN A 64 30.05 5.11 -18.08
N LEU A 65 29.70 3.83 -17.85
CA LEU A 65 30.33 2.92 -16.89
C LEU A 65 31.68 2.35 -17.36
#